data_AF-A0A971R6T0-F1
#
_entry.id   AF-A0A971R6T0-F1
#
_cell.length_a   1.000
_cell.length_b   1.000
_cell.length_c   1.000
_cell.angle_alpha   90.00
_cell.angle_beta   90.00
_cell.angle_gamma   90.00
#
_symmetry.space_group_name_H-M   'P 1'
#
loop_
_entity.id
_entity.type
_entity.pdbx_description
1 polymer ?
#
loop_
_entity_poly.entity_id
_entity_poly.type
_entity_poly.pdbx_seq_one_letter_code
_entity_poly.pdbx_strand_id
1 'polypeptide(L)'
;MTMQTPRYRALRISLAAIILATAMLIAPLGTASAATQLQATVKSVSGATMGTATFTPGAHGGVRVQISLSGYNPVGGDRRLSIRNNAGAEVLVLPNIQFYPNGSANYDTVISHITLDWLERVAGATLIIQADS
;
A
#
# COMPACT_ATOMS: atom_id res chain seq x y z
N MET A 1 31.53 -57.95 41.63
CA MET A 1 31.69 -59.01 40.63
C MET A 1 30.57 -58.84 39.62
N THR A 2 30.97 -58.69 38.36
CA THR A 2 30.24 -58.12 37.22
C THR A 2 29.04 -58.96 36.78
N MET A 3 27.89 -58.34 36.50
CA MET A 3 26.82 -59.00 35.73
C MET A 3 26.39 -58.09 34.58
N GLN A 4 26.78 -58.49 33.37
CA GLN A 4 26.46 -57.87 32.09
C GLN A 4 24.99 -58.15 31.72
N THR A 5 24.25 -57.10 31.37
CA THR A 5 22.90 -57.19 30.80
C THR A 5 22.98 -57.34 29.28
N PRO A 6 22.19 -58.24 28.64
CA PRO A 6 22.30 -58.54 27.22
C PRO A 6 21.68 -57.48 26.31
N ARG A 7 22.36 -57.28 25.17
CA ARG A 7 21.98 -56.41 24.05
C ARG A 7 20.86 -57.06 23.23
N TYR A 8 19.68 -56.44 23.17
CA TYR A 8 18.69 -56.74 22.14
C TYR A 8 18.85 -55.77 20.96
N ARG A 9 19.34 -56.33 19.86
CA ARG A 9 19.47 -55.71 18.55
C ARG A 9 18.08 -55.57 17.94
N ALA A 10 17.55 -54.35 17.87
CA ALA A 10 16.31 -54.07 17.17
C ALA A 10 16.54 -54.11 15.64
N LEU A 11 15.97 -55.17 15.07
CA LEU A 11 15.44 -55.38 13.71
C LEU A 11 15.69 -54.30 12.64
N ARG A 12 16.30 -54.74 11.54
CA ARG A 12 16.34 -54.07 10.23
C ARG A 12 14.91 -53.90 9.70
N ILE A 13 14.47 -52.67 9.41
CA ILE A 13 13.25 -52.41 8.63
C ILE A 13 13.68 -51.89 7.26
N SER A 14 13.47 -52.74 6.26
CA SER A 14 13.71 -52.47 4.85
C SER A 14 12.62 -51.56 4.28
N LEU A 15 13.06 -50.65 3.39
CA LEU A 15 12.33 -49.90 2.37
C LEU A 15 10.91 -50.41 2.00
N ALA A 16 9.92 -49.50 2.01
CA ALA A 16 8.82 -49.50 1.03
C ALA A 16 8.12 -48.13 0.96
N ALA A 17 8.43 -47.39 -0.11
CA ALA A 17 7.62 -46.40 -0.83
C ALA A 17 6.51 -45.61 -0.08
N ILE A 18 6.79 -44.34 0.25
CA ILE A 18 5.74 -43.33 0.42
C ILE A 18 5.43 -42.78 -0.97
N ILE A 19 4.28 -43.20 -1.52
CA ILE A 19 3.72 -42.67 -2.75
C ILE A 19 3.34 -41.21 -2.50
N LEU A 20 4.12 -40.29 -3.06
CA LEU A 20 3.81 -38.86 -3.09
C LEU A 20 2.74 -38.62 -4.17
N ALA A 21 1.47 -38.63 -3.77
CA ALA A 21 0.36 -38.27 -4.65
C ALA A 21 0.28 -36.73 -4.76
N THR A 22 0.93 -36.17 -5.77
CA THR A 22 0.73 -34.78 -6.21
C THR A 22 -0.62 -34.67 -6.91
N ALA A 23 -1.70 -34.50 -6.14
CA ALA A 23 -2.96 -34.00 -6.68
C ALA A 23 -2.77 -32.52 -7.03
N MET A 24 -2.43 -32.24 -8.30
CA MET A 24 -2.54 -30.89 -8.84
C MET A 24 -4.03 -30.50 -8.84
N LEU A 25 -4.45 -29.70 -7.85
CA LEU A 25 -5.65 -28.90 -8.00
C LEU A 25 -5.39 -27.90 -9.13
N ILE A 26 -5.94 -28.18 -10.31
CA ILE A 26 -6.17 -27.17 -11.33
C ILE A 26 -7.36 -26.33 -10.82
N ALA A 27 -7.10 -25.45 -9.87
CA ALA A 27 -8.04 -24.37 -9.61
C ALA A 27 -7.99 -23.45 -10.84
N PRO A 28 -9.12 -23.02 -11.40
CA PRO A 28 -9.09 -21.89 -12.31
C PRO A 28 -8.42 -20.75 -11.54
N LEU A 29 -7.26 -20.30 -12.02
CA LEU A 29 -6.72 -19.01 -11.66
C LEU A 29 -7.78 -18.01 -12.13
N GLY A 30 -8.76 -17.73 -11.27
CA GLY A 30 -9.56 -16.54 -11.41
C GLY A 30 -8.54 -15.43 -11.53
N THR A 31 -8.48 -14.81 -12.70
CA THR A 31 -7.67 -13.63 -12.91
C THR A 31 -8.17 -12.62 -11.90
N ALA A 32 -7.48 -12.52 -10.76
CA ALA A 32 -7.63 -11.39 -9.87
C ALA A 32 -7.27 -10.21 -10.75
N SER A 33 -8.29 -9.45 -11.18
CA SER A 33 -8.08 -8.17 -11.80
C SER A 33 -7.25 -7.39 -10.79
N ALA A 34 -6.00 -7.09 -11.14
CA ALA A 34 -5.18 -6.21 -10.33
C ALA A 34 -5.99 -4.92 -10.20
N ALA A 35 -6.40 -4.58 -8.98
CA ALA A 35 -7.15 -3.36 -8.74
C ALA A 35 -6.35 -2.20 -9.36
N THR A 36 -6.92 -1.54 -10.37
CA THR A 36 -6.29 -0.38 -10.99
C THR A 36 -6.00 0.62 -9.88
N GLN A 37 -4.74 1.03 -9.76
CA GLN A 37 -4.31 2.07 -8.83
C GLN A 37 -3.78 3.25 -9.61
N LEU A 38 -4.05 4.47 -9.13
CA LEU A 38 -3.40 5.66 -9.62
C LEU A 38 -2.27 6.03 -8.67
N GLN A 39 -1.14 6.44 -9.22
CA GLN A 39 0.00 6.88 -8.44
C GLN A 39 0.48 8.24 -8.94
N ALA A 40 0.82 9.11 -7.99
CA ALA A 40 1.43 10.41 -8.24
C ALA A 40 2.74 10.53 -7.47
N THR A 41 3.74 11.14 -8.11
CA THR A 41 4.95 11.59 -7.42
C THR A 41 4.70 12.97 -6.85
N VAL A 42 4.96 13.13 -5.55
CA VAL A 42 4.86 14.43 -4.89
C VAL A 42 6.21 15.12 -4.97
N LYS A 43 6.22 16.36 -5.45
CA LYS A 43 7.44 17.18 -5.59
C LYS A 43 7.32 18.48 -4.80
N SER A 44 8.45 19.00 -4.33
CA SER A 44 8.55 20.35 -3.80
C SER A 44 8.42 21.38 -4.92
N VAL A 45 8.23 22.65 -4.55
CA VAL A 45 8.26 23.79 -5.50
C VAL A 45 9.61 23.94 -6.20
N SER A 46 10.69 23.45 -5.60
CA SER A 46 12.03 23.39 -6.22
C SER A 46 12.22 22.19 -7.14
N GLY A 47 11.21 21.32 -7.28
CA GLY A 47 11.23 20.13 -8.14
C GLY A 47 11.81 18.87 -7.50
N ALA A 48 12.23 18.92 -6.23
CA ALA A 48 12.75 17.76 -5.52
C ALA A 48 11.61 16.75 -5.24
N THR A 49 11.87 15.46 -5.45
CA THR A 49 10.91 14.41 -5.09
C THR A 49 10.82 14.26 -3.58
N MET A 50 9.61 14.38 -3.05
CA MET A 50 9.31 14.31 -1.62
C MET A 50 8.75 12.95 -1.22
N GLY A 51 8.08 12.27 -2.15
CA GLY A 51 7.47 10.97 -1.93
C GLY A 51 6.39 10.64 -2.95
N THR A 52 5.42 9.82 -2.54
CA THR A 52 4.37 9.29 -3.43
C THR A 52 2.99 9.42 -2.79
N ALA A 53 1.98 9.55 -3.65
CA ALA A 53 0.57 9.39 -3.32
C ALA A 53 0.00 8.26 -4.17
N THR A 54 -0.74 7.36 -3.55
CA THR A 54 -1.39 6.22 -4.18
C THR A 54 -2.89 6.30 -3.92
N PHE A 55 -3.68 6.11 -4.97
CA PHE A 55 -5.13 6.07 -4.92
C PHE A 55 -5.56 4.67 -5.33
N THR A 56 -6.28 3.99 -4.45
CA THR A 56 -6.80 2.64 -4.69
C THR A 56 -8.30 2.62 -4.51
N PRO A 57 -9.01 1.71 -5.19
CA PRO A 57 -10.42 1.45 -4.88
C PRO A 57 -10.56 1.10 -3.40
N GLY A 58 -11.36 1.89 -2.68
CA GLY A 58 -11.72 1.64 -1.30
C GLY A 58 -12.85 0.62 -1.19
N ALA A 59 -13.07 0.09 0.01
CA ALA A 59 -14.25 -0.72 0.29
C ALA A 59 -15.52 0.09 -0.01
N HIS A 60 -16.55 -0.57 -0.55
CA HIS A 60 -17.84 0.04 -0.88
C HIS A 60 -17.81 1.16 -1.95
N GLY A 61 -16.80 1.18 -2.83
CA GLY A 61 -16.78 2.06 -3.99
C GLY A 61 -16.18 3.44 -3.77
N GLY A 62 -15.67 3.73 -2.56
CA GLY A 62 -14.86 4.93 -2.31
C GLY A 62 -13.45 4.84 -2.89
N VAL A 63 -12.60 5.83 -2.60
CA VAL A 63 -11.17 5.81 -2.92
C VAL A 63 -10.36 5.89 -1.64
N ARG A 64 -9.46 4.94 -1.44
CA ARG A 64 -8.43 5.01 -0.40
C ARG A 64 -7.25 5.83 -0.93
N VAL A 65 -6.84 6.83 -0.18
CA VAL A 65 -5.71 7.72 -0.49
C VAL A 65 -4.62 7.47 0.51
N GLN A 66 -3.44 7.08 0.02
CA GLN A 66 -2.27 6.81 0.83
C GLN A 66 -1.13 7.71 0.37
N ILE A 67 -0.49 8.43 1.29
CA ILE A 67 0.62 9.33 0.97
C ILE A 67 1.76 9.06 1.93
N SER A 68 2.98 8.96 1.40
CA SER A 68 4.19 8.91 2.21
C SER A 68 5.17 9.95 1.70
N LEU A 69 5.63 10.81 2.61
CA LEU A 69 6.47 11.97 2.32
C LEU A 69 7.65 12.04 3.28
N SER A 70 8.73 12.66 2.81
CA SER A 70 9.89 13.02 3.61
C SER A 70 10.51 14.33 3.11
N GLY A 71 11.17 15.06 4.01
CA GLY A 71 11.93 16.28 3.67
C GLY A 71 11.12 17.58 3.63
N TYR A 72 9.88 17.59 4.16
CA TYR A 72 9.05 18.79 4.18
C TYR A 72 9.59 19.82 5.19
N ASN A 73 9.62 21.10 4.79
CA ASN A 73 10.17 22.21 5.57
C ASN A 73 9.35 23.48 5.27
N PRO A 74 8.78 24.21 6.26
CA PRO A 74 8.91 24.02 7.72
C PRO A 74 8.28 22.72 8.25
N VAL A 75 8.97 22.09 9.20
CA VAL A 75 8.56 20.81 9.81
C VAL A 75 7.38 20.97 10.76
N GLY A 76 6.60 19.90 10.93
CA GLY A 76 5.49 19.86 11.88
C GLY A 76 4.20 20.53 11.40
N GLY A 77 3.11 20.16 12.06
CA GLY A 77 1.79 20.77 11.90
C GLY A 77 0.91 20.10 10.84
N ASP A 78 -0.34 20.55 10.80
CA ASP A 78 -1.34 20.09 9.85
C ASP A 78 -1.26 20.90 8.56
N ARG A 79 -1.27 20.22 7.42
CA ARG A 79 -1.30 20.86 6.11
C ARG A 79 -2.59 20.52 5.39
N ARG A 80 -3.18 21.53 4.76
CA ARG A 80 -4.37 21.36 3.95
C ARG A 80 -4.01 20.60 2.67
N LEU A 81 -4.84 19.62 2.35
CA LEU A 81 -4.67 18.73 1.21
C LEU A 81 -5.86 18.89 0.25
N SER A 82 -5.58 19.02 -1.05
CA SER A 82 -6.63 19.19 -2.06
C SER A 82 -6.23 18.57 -3.40
N ILE A 83 -7.22 18.26 -4.24
CA ILE A 83 -7.03 17.93 -5.65
C ILE A 83 -7.53 19.11 -6.48
N ARG A 84 -6.73 19.51 -7.46
CA ARG A 84 -7.05 20.54 -8.44
C ARG A 84 -7.12 19.96 -9.84
N ASN A 85 -7.91 20.58 -10.72
CA ASN A 85 -7.91 20.28 -12.15
C ASN A 85 -6.87 21.12 -12.91
N ASN A 86 -6.73 20.89 -14.22
CA ASN A 86 -5.83 21.64 -15.10
C ASN A 86 -6.15 23.15 -15.21
N ALA A 87 -7.36 23.59 -14.89
CA ALA A 87 -7.74 25.00 -14.79
C ALA A 87 -7.32 25.64 -13.46
N GLY A 88 -6.71 24.87 -12.54
CA GLY A 88 -6.28 25.32 -11.22
C GLY A 88 -7.40 25.41 -10.19
N ALA A 89 -8.63 25.03 -10.55
CA ALA A 89 -9.77 25.01 -9.65
C ALA A 89 -9.67 23.81 -8.69
N GLU A 90 -10.02 24.05 -7.43
CA GLU A 90 -10.11 23.01 -6.43
C GLU A 90 -11.39 22.19 -6.63
N VAL A 91 -11.23 20.87 -6.77
CA VAL A 91 -12.34 19.94 -7.05
C VAL A 91 -12.60 18.96 -5.93
N LEU A 92 -11.63 18.78 -5.02
CA LEU A 92 -11.78 17.94 -3.83
C LEU A 92 -10.89 18.46 -2.71
N VAL A 93 -11.45 18.55 -1.50
CA VAL A 93 -10.70 18.81 -0.27
C VAL A 93 -10.60 17.51 0.51
N LEU A 94 -9.39 17.19 0.94
CA LEU A 94 -9.12 16.02 1.77
C LEU A 94 -8.92 16.45 3.23
N PRO A 95 -9.13 15.53 4.20
CA PRO A 95 -8.67 15.74 5.56
C PRO A 95 -7.19 16.15 5.58
N ASN A 96 -6.83 17.04 6.51
CA ASN A 96 -5.46 17.55 6.63
C ASN A 96 -4.46 16.40 6.82
N ILE A 97 -3.27 16.58 6.26
CA ILE A 97 -2.12 15.70 6.48
C ILE A 97 -1.26 16.28 7.60
N GLN A 98 -0.93 15.45 8.59
CA GLN A 98 -0.07 15.85 9.70
C GLN A 98 1.39 15.55 9.37
N PHE A 99 2.26 16.56 9.48
CA PHE A 99 3.71 16.38 9.39
C PHE A 99 4.32 16.18 10.77
N TYR A 100 5.26 15.25 10.86
CA TYR A 100 6.08 15.02 12.04
C TYR A 100 7.20 16.07 12.15
N PRO A 101 7.82 16.24 13.33
CA PRO A 101 8.93 17.18 13.52
C PRO A 101 10.18 16.90 12.67
N ASN A 102 10.31 15.71 12.10
CA ASN A 102 11.40 15.34 11.17
C ASN A 102 11.09 15.67 9.70
N GLY A 103 9.94 16.31 9.42
CA GLY A 103 9.51 16.65 8.06
C GLY A 103 8.96 15.47 7.25
N SER A 104 8.72 14.31 7.86
CA SER A 104 8.01 13.21 7.21
C SER A 104 6.50 13.27 7.51
N ALA A 105 5.72 12.61 6.67
CA ALA A 105 4.29 12.42 6.88
C ALA A 105 3.85 11.08 6.28
N ASN A 106 2.95 10.40 6.99
CA ASN A 106 2.20 9.27 6.46
C ASN A 106 0.72 9.59 6.58
N TYR A 107 -0.02 9.37 5.50
CA TYR A 107 -1.42 9.69 5.39
C TYR A 107 -2.18 8.49 4.85
N ASP A 108 -3.32 8.18 5.46
CA ASP A 108 -4.21 7.12 5.01
C ASP A 108 -5.64 7.54 5.31
N THR A 109 -6.46 7.65 4.27
CA THR A 109 -7.88 7.97 4.41
C THR A 109 -8.70 7.27 3.35
N VAL A 110 -10.01 7.19 3.55
CA VAL A 110 -10.97 6.72 2.56
C VAL A 110 -11.98 7.84 2.28
N ILE A 111 -12.10 8.22 1.01
CA ILE A 111 -13.08 9.19 0.53
C ILE A 111 -14.23 8.43 -0.11
N SER A 112 -15.37 8.38 0.57
CA SER A 112 -16.51 7.54 0.14
C SER A 112 -17.36 8.12 -0.99
N HIS A 113 -17.25 9.42 -1.27
CA HIS A 113 -18.11 10.12 -2.24
C HIS A 113 -17.46 10.33 -3.61
N ILE A 114 -16.28 9.73 -3.86
CA ILE A 114 -15.60 9.73 -5.15
C ILE A 114 -15.24 8.30 -5.54
N THR A 115 -15.05 8.07 -6.84
CA THR A 115 -14.53 6.81 -7.39
C THR A 115 -13.19 7.03 -8.07
N LEU A 116 -12.46 5.95 -8.34
CA LEU A 116 -11.20 6.04 -9.08
C LEU A 116 -11.46 6.51 -10.53
N ASP A 117 -12.52 6.01 -11.18
CA ASP A 117 -12.93 6.46 -12.52
C ASP A 117 -13.25 7.95 -12.58
N TRP A 118 -13.83 8.51 -11.51
CA TRP A 118 -14.05 9.95 -11.43
C TRP A 118 -12.72 10.69 -11.42
N LEU A 119 -11.76 10.24 -10.61
CA LEU A 119 -10.44 10.86 -10.51
C LEU A 119 -9.67 10.79 -11.83
N GLU A 120 -9.75 9.68 -12.58
CA GLU A 120 -9.15 9.55 -13.91
C GLU A 120 -9.74 10.52 -14.94
N ARG A 121 -11.03 10.86 -14.80
CA ARG A 121 -11.72 11.81 -15.69
C ARG A 121 -11.44 13.27 -15.33
N VAL A 122 -10.90 13.56 -14.16
CA VAL A 122 -10.47 14.92 -13.79
C VAL A 122 -9.22 15.26 -14.60
N ALA A 123 -9.42 16.04 -15.67
CA ALA A 123 -8.33 16.47 -16.54
C ALA A 123 -7.24 17.21 -15.76
N GLY A 124 -6.01 16.67 -15.79
CA GLY A 124 -4.86 17.24 -15.09
C GLY A 124 -4.98 17.23 -13.56
N ALA A 125 -5.66 16.23 -12.99
CA ALA A 125 -5.76 16.04 -11.55
C ALA A 125 -4.39 16.18 -10.87
N THR A 126 -4.26 17.14 -9.97
CA THR A 126 -3.03 17.44 -9.25
C THR A 126 -3.31 17.48 -7.76
N LEU A 127 -2.59 16.66 -6.99
CA LEU A 127 -2.61 16.70 -5.53
C LEU A 127 -1.75 17.86 -5.03
N ILE A 128 -2.32 18.72 -4.20
CA ILE A 128 -1.67 19.90 -3.64
C ILE A 128 -1.65 19.81 -2.12
N ILE A 129 -0.46 19.98 -1.54
CA ILE A 129 -0.22 20.18 -0.11
C ILE A 129 0.08 21.66 0.07
N GLN A 130 -0.76 22.38 0.80
CA GLN A 130 -0.58 23.81 1.03
C GLN A 130 0.45 24.06 2.14
N ALA A 131 1.31 25.06 1.93
CA ALA A 131 2.10 25.65 3.00
C ALA A 131 1.20 26.52 3.89
N ASP A 132 1.62 26.79 5.14
CA ASP A 132 0.95 27.80 5.96
C ASP A 132 1.00 29.14 5.21
N SER A 133 -0.13 29.86 5.28
CA SER A 133 -0.26 31.23 4.78
C SER A 133 0.26 32.21 5.81
#